data_AF-A0A1S2R520-F1
#
_entry.id   AF-A0A1S2R520-F1
#
_cell.length_a   1.000
_cell.length_b   1.000
_cell.length_c   1.000
_cell.angle_alpha   90.00
_cell.angle_beta   90.00
_cell.angle_gamma   90.00
#
_symmetry.space_group_name_H-M   'P 1'
#
loop_
_entity.id
_entity.type
_entity.pdbx_description
1 polymer ?
#
loop_
_entity_poly.entity_id
_entity_poly.type
_entity_poly.pdbx_seq_one_letter_code
_entity_poly.pdbx_strand_id
1 'polypeptide(L)'
;MRKIKYLFILVFLTAALAACASTPDFKPYNGNSLRIAVVGEPPEVIEEQVRFTKISFDEMTIGKLKSYDAVFIEKNNLYKAAESKYTDVYLKSAIPFFFIGTDNYVPFIKKDLAYDKSFNWRPGIGYAVGILALKGKDTVKIWGYGLYNEKKTDENIGDVYSRIFEQIDKLSH
;
A
#
# COMPACT_ATOMS: atom_id res chain seq x y z
N MET A 1 17.85 -17.98 54.85
CA MET A 1 16.48 -17.57 54.45
C MET A 1 16.43 -16.37 53.49
N ARG A 2 17.30 -15.35 53.58
CA ARG A 2 17.31 -14.19 52.64
C ARG A 2 17.64 -14.56 51.19
N LYS A 3 18.61 -15.45 50.94
CA LYS A 3 19.04 -15.85 49.58
C LYS A 3 17.94 -16.57 48.75
N ILE A 4 17.06 -17.33 49.40
CA ILE A 4 15.92 -18.03 48.76
C ILE A 4 14.85 -17.03 48.31
N LYS A 5 14.59 -15.97 49.09
CA LYS A 5 13.64 -14.91 48.71
C LYS A 5 14.06 -14.15 47.45
N TYR A 6 15.36 -13.89 47.26
CA TYR A 6 15.88 -13.25 46.05
C TYR A 6 15.83 -14.16 44.82
N LEU A 7 15.96 -15.48 45.01
CA LEU A 7 15.81 -16.47 43.92
C LEU A 7 14.37 -16.50 43.40
N PHE A 8 13.37 -16.48 44.29
CA PHE A 8 11.96 -16.41 43.89
C PHE A 8 11.60 -15.09 43.18
N ILE A 9 12.17 -13.96 43.61
CA ILE A 9 11.99 -12.66 42.94
C ILE A 9 12.60 -12.68 41.53
N LEU A 10 13.77 -13.31 41.35
CA LEU A 10 14.45 -13.42 40.05
C LEU A 10 13.67 -14.32 39.06
N VAL A 11 13.07 -15.42 39.56
CA VAL A 11 12.21 -16.32 38.75
C VAL A 11 10.90 -15.63 38.35
N PHE A 12 10.30 -14.83 39.25
CA PHE A 12 9.11 -14.04 38.90
C PHE A 12 9.42 -12.93 37.87
N LEU A 13 10.58 -12.28 37.99
CA LEU A 13 11.01 -11.23 37.06
C LEU A 13 11.30 -11.77 35.64
N THR A 14 11.80 -13.00 35.54
CA THR A 14 12.07 -13.67 34.25
C THR A 14 10.81 -14.24 33.61
N ALA A 15 9.84 -14.73 34.41
CA ALA A 15 8.55 -15.18 33.91
C ALA A 15 7.68 -14.03 33.37
N ALA A 16 7.81 -12.82 33.94
CA ALA A 16 7.09 -11.63 33.47
C ALA A 16 7.60 -11.08 32.12
N LEU A 17 8.77 -11.50 31.65
CA LEU A 17 9.37 -11.09 30.37
C LEU A 17 9.01 -12.03 29.21
N ALA A 18 8.27 -13.11 29.45
CA ALA A 18 7.68 -13.91 28.39
C ALA A 18 6.47 -13.18 27.80
N ALA A 19 6.72 -12.02 27.16
CA ALA A 19 5.78 -11.43 26.22
C ALA A 19 5.67 -12.43 25.07
N CYS A 20 4.58 -13.18 25.05
CA CYS A 20 4.26 -14.09 23.96
C CYS A 20 4.24 -13.25 22.68
N ALA A 21 5.24 -13.43 21.81
CA ALA A 21 5.24 -12.82 20.50
C ALA A 21 4.11 -13.49 19.70
N SER A 22 2.92 -12.87 19.73
CA SER A 22 1.81 -13.30 18.91
C SER A 22 2.21 -13.13 17.44
N THR A 23 2.28 -14.24 16.70
CA THR A 23 2.35 -14.17 15.24
C THR A 23 1.10 -13.48 14.73
N PRO A 24 1.21 -12.44 13.89
CA PRO A 24 0.04 -11.80 13.31
C PRO A 24 -0.74 -12.81 12.47
N ASP A 25 -2.07 -12.87 12.67
CA ASP A 25 -2.99 -13.63 11.83
C ASP A 25 -3.49 -12.70 10.70
N PHE A 26 -2.74 -12.63 9.61
CA PHE A 26 -3.13 -11.86 8.44
C PHE A 26 -4.21 -12.59 7.66
N LYS A 27 -5.38 -11.97 7.52
CA LYS A 27 -6.49 -12.53 6.77
C LYS A 27 -6.40 -12.11 5.29
N PRO A 28 -6.32 -13.06 4.35
CA PRO A 28 -6.36 -12.75 2.94
C PRO A 28 -7.68 -12.06 2.56
N TYR A 29 -7.64 -11.22 1.53
CA TYR A 29 -8.87 -10.61 1.01
C TYR A 29 -9.77 -11.67 0.39
N ASN A 30 -11.07 -11.63 0.70
CA ASN A 30 -12.07 -12.60 0.21
C ASN A 30 -13.32 -11.96 -0.45
N GLY A 31 -13.24 -10.67 -0.79
CA GLY A 31 -14.36 -9.93 -1.35
C GLY A 31 -14.60 -10.20 -2.84
N ASN A 32 -15.19 -9.22 -3.53
CA ASN A 32 -15.51 -9.33 -4.96
C ASN A 32 -14.26 -9.51 -5.85
N SER A 33 -14.47 -9.94 -7.09
CA SER A 33 -13.39 -9.96 -8.07
C SER A 33 -12.98 -8.54 -8.44
N LEU A 34 -11.68 -8.27 -8.43
CA LEU A 34 -11.12 -6.96 -8.76
C LEU A 34 -10.26 -7.06 -10.02
N ARG A 35 -10.34 -6.03 -10.87
CA ARG A 35 -9.48 -5.86 -12.05
C ARG A 35 -8.57 -4.67 -11.82
N ILE A 36 -7.29 -4.92 -11.62
CA ILE A 36 -6.31 -3.88 -11.27
C ILE A 36 -5.34 -3.71 -12.45
N ALA A 37 -5.25 -2.49 -12.96
CA ALA A 37 -4.22 -2.15 -13.93
C ALA A 37 -2.89 -1.91 -13.20
N VAL A 38 -1.76 -2.38 -13.75
CA VAL A 38 -0.44 -2.24 -13.11
C VAL A 38 0.55 -1.61 -14.08
N VAL A 39 1.18 -0.51 -13.68
CA VAL A 39 2.34 0.06 -14.36
C VAL A 39 3.60 -0.43 -13.67
N GLY A 40 4.20 -1.46 -14.25
CA GLY A 40 5.33 -2.21 -13.68
C GLY A 40 5.04 -3.71 -13.66
N GLU A 41 5.67 -4.43 -12.74
CA GLU A 41 5.39 -5.85 -12.54
C GLU A 41 4.20 -6.04 -11.60
N PRO A 42 3.19 -6.85 -11.95
CA PRO A 42 2.15 -7.25 -11.02
C PRO A 42 2.73 -7.84 -9.72
N PRO A 43 2.14 -7.54 -8.56
CA PRO A 43 2.57 -8.17 -7.32
C PRO A 43 2.19 -9.64 -7.29
N GLU A 44 3.01 -10.44 -6.62
CA GLU A 44 2.70 -11.83 -6.29
C GLU A 44 1.85 -11.85 -5.02
N VAL A 45 0.58 -12.26 -5.15
CA VAL A 45 -0.40 -12.33 -4.06
C VAL A 45 -1.15 -13.65 -4.13
N ILE A 46 -1.77 -14.06 -3.01
CA ILE A 46 -2.49 -15.34 -2.91
C ILE A 46 -3.95 -15.24 -3.34
N GLU A 47 -4.49 -14.03 -3.48
CA GLU A 47 -5.88 -13.75 -3.83
C GLU A 47 -6.16 -13.92 -5.34
N GLU A 48 -6.51 -15.15 -5.72
CA GLU A 48 -6.79 -15.53 -7.12
C GLU A 48 -7.93 -14.72 -7.79
N GLN A 49 -8.84 -14.16 -7.00
CA GLN A 49 -9.95 -13.34 -7.51
C GLN A 49 -9.52 -11.93 -7.94
N VAL A 50 -8.29 -11.51 -7.62
CA VAL A 50 -7.70 -10.23 -8.01
C VAL A 50 -6.90 -10.43 -9.29
N ARG A 51 -7.35 -9.82 -10.39
CA ARG A 51 -6.72 -9.93 -11.70
C ARG A 51 -5.91 -8.69 -12.00
N PHE A 52 -4.62 -8.89 -12.24
CA PHE A 52 -3.72 -7.83 -12.67
C PHE A 52 -3.57 -7.80 -14.18
N THR A 53 -3.70 -6.61 -14.76
CA THR A 53 -3.34 -6.37 -16.16
C THR A 53 -2.19 -5.38 -16.20
N LYS A 54 -1.02 -5.84 -16.65
CA LYS A 54 0.11 -4.95 -16.91
C LYS A 54 -0.23 -3.99 -18.04
N ILE A 55 -0.06 -2.70 -17.80
CA ILE A 55 -0.24 -1.64 -18.79
C ILE A 55 0.98 -0.71 -18.81
N SER A 56 1.16 -0.03 -19.93
CA SER A 56 2.14 1.06 -20.03
C SER A 56 1.52 2.40 -19.61
N PHE A 57 2.37 3.39 -19.36
CA PHE A 57 1.93 4.76 -19.09
C PHE A 57 1.08 5.35 -20.23
N ASP A 58 1.37 5.00 -21.47
CA ASP A 58 0.65 5.52 -22.64
C ASP A 58 -0.77 4.96 -22.74
N GLU A 59 -1.04 3.86 -22.03
CA GLU A 59 -2.36 3.24 -21.95
C GLU A 59 -3.21 3.78 -20.81
N MET A 60 -2.65 4.63 -19.93
CA MET A 60 -3.35 5.30 -18.82
C MET A 60 -4.24 6.45 -19.31
N THR A 61 -5.15 6.13 -20.23
CA THR A 61 -6.16 7.06 -20.73
C THR A 61 -7.44 6.88 -19.94
N ILE A 62 -8.14 7.98 -19.64
CA ILE A 62 -9.39 7.96 -18.86
C ILE A 62 -10.44 7.00 -19.46
N GLY A 63 -10.48 6.84 -20.79
CA GLY A 63 -11.35 5.88 -21.44
C GLY A 63 -11.01 4.42 -21.10
N LYS A 64 -9.73 4.04 -21.22
CA LYS A 64 -9.26 2.68 -20.89
C LYS A 64 -9.36 2.38 -19.39
N LEU A 65 -9.08 3.36 -18.53
CA LEU A 65 -9.07 3.15 -17.08
C LEU A 65 -10.44 2.76 -16.51
N LYS A 66 -11.54 3.10 -17.18
CA LYS A 66 -12.92 2.75 -16.74
C LYS A 66 -13.19 1.25 -16.69
N SER A 67 -12.37 0.41 -17.34
CA SER A 67 -12.52 -1.04 -17.28
C SER A 67 -11.85 -1.68 -16.06
N TYR A 68 -11.21 -0.89 -15.20
CA TYR A 68 -10.50 -1.35 -14.02
C TYR A 68 -11.13 -0.78 -12.75
N ASP A 69 -10.85 -1.40 -11.62
CA ASP A 69 -11.29 -0.99 -10.29
C ASP A 69 -10.24 -0.08 -9.62
N ALA A 70 -8.96 -0.25 -9.98
CA ALA A 70 -7.86 0.59 -9.50
C ALA A 70 -6.66 0.52 -10.46
N VAL A 71 -5.70 1.42 -10.23
CA VAL A 71 -4.39 1.39 -10.90
C VAL A 71 -3.28 1.33 -9.85
N PHE A 72 -2.34 0.41 -10.01
CA PHE A 72 -1.11 0.33 -9.24
C PHE A 72 0.06 0.89 -10.05
N ILE A 73 0.86 1.73 -9.43
CA ILE A 73 2.13 2.21 -9.95
C ILE A 73 3.24 1.63 -9.08
N GLU A 74 4.02 0.73 -9.65
CA GLU A 74 5.09 0.06 -8.92
C GLU A 74 6.30 0.97 -8.66
N LYS A 75 7.08 0.60 -7.65
CA LYS A 75 8.20 1.39 -7.11
C LYS A 75 9.13 1.94 -8.20
N ASN A 76 9.54 1.08 -9.13
CA ASN A 76 10.50 1.44 -10.19
C ASN A 76 9.93 2.43 -11.23
N ASN A 77 8.61 2.68 -11.19
CA ASN A 77 7.92 3.61 -12.08
C ASN A 77 7.52 4.93 -11.39
N LEU A 78 7.70 5.07 -10.07
CA LEU A 78 7.26 6.25 -9.31
C LEU A 78 7.89 7.56 -9.83
N TYR A 79 9.17 7.54 -10.21
CA TYR A 79 9.79 8.73 -10.77
C TYR A 79 9.11 9.22 -12.04
N LYS A 80 8.84 8.30 -12.97
CA LYS A 80 8.13 8.62 -14.23
C LYS A 80 6.69 9.01 -13.95
N ALA A 81 6.04 8.37 -12.98
CA ALA A 81 4.68 8.67 -12.56
C ALA A 81 4.50 10.08 -12.00
N ALA A 82 5.56 10.69 -11.46
CA ALA A 82 5.58 12.06 -10.98
C ALA A 82 5.80 13.11 -12.09
N GLU A 83 5.98 12.70 -13.35
CA GLU A 83 5.99 13.67 -14.45
C GLU A 83 4.63 14.37 -14.55
N SER A 84 4.66 15.70 -14.65
CA SER A 84 3.47 16.58 -14.60
C SER A 84 2.36 16.21 -15.59
N LYS A 85 2.72 15.56 -16.71
CA LYS A 85 1.77 15.08 -17.72
C LYS A 85 0.80 14.01 -17.20
N TYR A 86 1.15 13.27 -16.15
CA TYR A 86 0.28 12.24 -15.58
C TYR A 86 -0.59 12.76 -14.43
N THR A 87 -0.27 13.91 -13.84
CA THR A 87 -1.08 14.52 -12.76
C THR A 87 -2.54 14.67 -13.16
N ASP A 88 -2.81 15.13 -14.38
CA ASP A 88 -4.19 15.30 -14.87
C ASP A 88 -4.92 13.96 -15.03
N VAL A 89 -4.20 12.87 -15.32
CA VAL A 89 -4.79 11.52 -15.40
C VAL A 89 -5.28 11.11 -14.03
N TYR A 90 -4.46 11.27 -12.99
CA TYR A 90 -4.82 10.90 -11.63
C TYR A 90 -5.99 11.74 -11.10
N LEU A 91 -5.95 13.06 -11.33
CA LEU A 91 -6.94 13.99 -10.80
C LEU A 91 -8.29 13.95 -11.55
N LYS A 92 -8.33 13.41 -12.78
CA LYS A 92 -9.56 13.25 -13.56
C LYS A 92 -10.10 11.82 -13.56
N SER A 93 -9.37 10.88 -12.98
CA SER A 93 -9.80 9.48 -12.89
C SER A 93 -10.96 9.32 -11.92
N ALA A 94 -11.86 8.39 -12.26
CA ALA A 94 -12.96 7.97 -11.38
C ALA A 94 -12.55 6.81 -10.44
N ILE A 95 -11.39 6.20 -10.67
CA ILE A 95 -10.87 5.06 -9.91
C ILE A 95 -9.59 5.44 -9.17
N PRO A 96 -9.30 4.80 -8.02
CA PRO A 96 -8.13 5.12 -7.21
C PRO A 96 -6.82 4.69 -7.88
N PHE A 97 -5.77 5.43 -7.56
CA PHE A 97 -4.38 5.09 -7.87
C PHE A 97 -3.64 4.75 -6.57
N PHE A 98 -2.88 3.65 -6.57
CA PHE A 98 -1.99 3.29 -5.48
C PHE A 98 -0.54 3.30 -5.97
N PHE A 99 0.30 4.00 -5.23
CA PHE A 99 1.73 4.12 -5.49
C PHE A 99 2.48 3.24 -4.50
N ILE A 100 3.08 2.17 -5.02
CA ILE A 100 3.72 1.13 -4.20
C ILE A 100 5.18 1.48 -3.98
N GLY A 101 5.64 1.30 -2.75
CA GLY A 101 7.01 1.60 -2.32
C GLY A 101 7.23 3.05 -1.90
N THR A 102 6.17 3.81 -1.61
CA THR A 102 6.25 5.19 -1.08
C THR A 102 5.01 5.57 -0.26
N ASP A 103 5.16 6.51 0.67
CA ASP A 103 4.07 7.17 1.40
C ASP A 103 3.77 8.58 0.88
N ASN A 104 4.63 9.11 0.01
CA ASN A 104 4.56 10.47 -0.46
C ASN A 104 3.70 10.58 -1.72
N TYR A 105 2.48 11.06 -1.57
CA TYR A 105 1.54 11.28 -2.69
C TYR A 105 1.73 12.64 -3.39
N VAL A 106 2.44 13.59 -2.76
CA VAL A 106 2.45 14.99 -3.18
C VAL A 106 2.99 15.19 -4.61
N PRO A 107 4.10 14.55 -5.03
CA PRO A 107 4.62 14.66 -6.40
C PRO A 107 3.65 14.20 -7.48
N PHE A 108 2.66 13.36 -7.14
CA PHE A 108 1.71 12.85 -8.14
C PHE A 108 0.56 13.83 -8.38
N ILE A 109 0.21 14.65 -7.39
CA ILE A 109 -0.94 15.58 -7.47
C ILE A 109 -0.54 17.06 -7.69
N LYS A 110 0.76 17.37 -7.64
CA LYS A 110 1.30 18.73 -7.87
C LYS A 110 2.24 18.73 -9.07
N LYS A 111 1.91 19.51 -10.10
CA LYS A 111 2.64 19.52 -11.38
C LYS A 111 4.10 19.98 -11.29
N ASP A 112 4.46 20.75 -10.27
CA ASP A 112 5.78 21.39 -10.16
C ASP A 112 6.72 20.71 -9.16
N LEU A 113 6.36 19.53 -8.65
CA LEU A 113 7.15 18.81 -7.65
C LEU A 113 7.69 17.51 -8.22
N ALA A 114 9.02 17.42 -8.28
CA ALA A 114 9.71 16.20 -8.68
C ALA A 114 9.68 15.15 -7.57
N TYR A 115 9.59 13.88 -7.96
CA TYR A 115 9.81 12.76 -7.04
C TYR A 115 11.30 12.45 -6.91
N ASP A 116 11.75 12.22 -5.68
CA ASP A 116 13.14 11.85 -5.41
C ASP A 116 13.40 10.39 -5.81
N LYS A 117 14.19 10.19 -6.87
CA LYS A 117 14.61 8.85 -7.33
C LYS A 117 15.36 8.05 -6.28
N SER A 118 16.03 8.72 -5.33
CA SER A 118 16.80 8.07 -4.29
C SER A 118 15.92 7.51 -3.17
N PHE A 119 14.63 7.83 -3.18
CA PHE A 119 13.69 7.34 -2.20
C PHE A 119 13.65 5.81 -2.19
N ASN A 120 13.88 5.26 -1.01
CA ASN A 120 13.73 3.85 -0.72
C ASN A 120 12.94 3.73 0.57
N TRP A 121 12.01 2.78 0.57
CA TRP A 121 11.28 2.43 1.78
C TRP A 121 12.25 2.09 2.92
N ARG A 122 11.94 2.56 4.12
CA ARG A 122 12.63 2.28 5.37
C ARG A 122 11.60 2.16 6.51
N PRO A 123 11.94 1.49 7.62
CA PRO A 123 11.09 1.48 8.82
C PRO A 123 10.67 2.90 9.23
N GLY A 124 9.46 3.03 9.76
CA GLY A 124 8.81 4.31 10.07
C GLY A 124 8.13 5.02 8.89
N ILE A 125 8.18 4.46 7.68
CA ILE A 125 7.56 5.04 6.48
C ILE A 125 6.49 4.09 5.91
N GLY A 126 5.41 4.66 5.38
CA GLY A 126 4.39 3.91 4.66
C GLY A 126 4.96 3.16 3.45
N TYR A 127 4.49 1.94 3.25
CA TYR A 127 4.83 1.10 2.11
C TYR A 127 4.08 1.49 0.85
N ALA A 128 2.84 1.94 0.97
CA ALA A 128 2.05 2.41 -0.17
C ALA A 128 1.17 3.60 0.21
N VAL A 129 0.84 4.41 -0.80
CA VAL A 129 -0.11 5.50 -0.68
C VAL A 129 -1.13 5.45 -1.81
N GLY A 130 -2.41 5.54 -1.46
CA GLY A 130 -3.54 5.59 -2.39
C GLY A 130 -4.09 7.01 -2.52
N ILE A 131 -4.53 7.39 -3.72
CA ILE A 131 -5.28 8.62 -3.97
C ILE A 131 -6.54 8.35 -4.79
N LEU A 132 -7.59 9.12 -4.54
CA LEU A 132 -8.79 9.18 -5.38
C LEU A 132 -9.30 10.61 -5.47
N ALA A 133 -9.41 11.14 -6.68
CA ALA A 133 -9.99 12.45 -6.91
C ALA A 133 -11.50 12.44 -6.64
N LEU A 134 -11.99 13.43 -5.90
CA LEU A 134 -13.42 13.60 -5.66
C LEU A 134 -14.03 14.47 -6.76
N LYS A 135 -15.01 13.93 -7.50
CA LYS A 135 -15.71 14.67 -8.55
C LYS A 135 -16.26 16.00 -8.01
N GLY A 136 -15.93 17.09 -8.71
CA GLY A 136 -16.46 18.43 -8.42
C GLY A 136 -15.79 19.18 -7.27
N LYS A 137 -14.66 18.69 -6.74
CA LYS A 137 -13.86 19.38 -5.72
C LYS A 137 -12.37 19.26 -6.04
N ASP A 138 -11.58 20.28 -5.73
CA ASP A 138 -10.11 20.22 -5.76
C ASP A 138 -9.53 19.39 -4.60
N THR A 139 -10.24 18.33 -4.19
CA THR A 139 -9.90 17.50 -3.04
C THR A 139 -9.67 16.05 -3.46
N VAL A 140 -8.65 15.44 -2.86
CA VAL A 140 -8.30 14.04 -3.05
C VAL A 140 -8.52 13.29 -1.74
N LYS A 141 -9.10 12.09 -1.81
CA LYS A 141 -9.01 11.11 -0.72
C LYS A 141 -7.63 10.49 -0.75
N ILE A 142 -7.05 10.25 0.42
CA ILE A 142 -5.70 9.70 0.58
C ILE A 142 -5.78 8.55 1.57
N TRP A 143 -5.06 7.47 1.27
CA TRP A 143 -4.89 6.31 2.15
C TRP A 143 -3.41 5.98 2.28
N GLY A 144 -2.93 5.68 3.48
CA GLY A 144 -1.56 5.25 3.72
C GLY A 144 -1.52 3.83 4.29
N TYR A 145 -0.56 3.03 3.82
CA TYR A 145 -0.41 1.63 4.23
C TYR A 145 1.01 1.37 4.69
N GLY A 146 1.21 1.16 5.99
CA GLY A 146 2.49 0.69 6.55
C GLY A 146 2.56 -0.83 6.62
N LEU A 147 3.78 -1.35 6.78
CA LEU A 147 4.04 -2.77 7.04
C LEU A 147 3.91 -3.05 8.55
N TYR A 148 3.37 -4.22 8.89
CA TYR A 148 3.26 -4.65 10.28
C TYR A 148 4.64 -4.72 10.96
N ASN A 149 4.76 -4.13 12.16
CA ASN A 149 6.02 -3.98 12.89
C ASN A 149 7.16 -3.38 12.05
N GLU A 150 6.85 -2.64 10.99
CA GLU A 150 7.82 -2.01 10.10
C GLU A 150 8.83 -3.00 9.49
N LYS A 151 8.40 -4.26 9.28
CA LYS A 151 9.24 -5.31 8.69
C LYS A 151 8.80 -5.58 7.26
N LYS A 152 9.76 -5.63 6.34
CA LYS A 152 9.51 -5.98 4.94
C LYS A 152 9.68 -7.48 4.75
N THR A 153 8.62 -8.22 5.05
CA THR A 153 8.47 -9.66 4.79
C THR A 153 7.35 -9.89 3.78
N ASP A 154 7.36 -11.03 3.10
CA ASP A 154 6.33 -11.37 2.10
C ASP A 154 4.93 -11.41 2.74
N GLU A 155 4.81 -11.93 3.97
CA GLU A 155 3.56 -11.92 4.74
C GLU A 155 3.03 -10.51 5.00
N ASN A 156 3.91 -9.59 5.43
CA ASN A 156 3.52 -8.21 5.70
C ASN A 156 3.17 -7.44 4.42
N ILE A 157 3.85 -7.76 3.31
CA ILE A 157 3.53 -7.19 2.00
C ILE A 157 2.17 -7.72 1.53
N GLY A 158 1.91 -9.02 1.69
CA GLY A 158 0.63 -9.65 1.43
C GLY A 158 -0.51 -8.98 2.19
N ASP A 159 -0.36 -8.77 3.51
CA ASP A 159 -1.32 -8.03 4.33
C ASP A 159 -1.62 -6.62 3.79
N VAL A 160 -0.59 -5.88 3.38
CA VAL A 160 -0.79 -4.55 2.79
C VAL A 160 -1.65 -4.66 1.53
N TYR A 161 -1.37 -5.61 0.64
CA TYR A 161 -2.17 -5.82 -0.56
C TYR A 161 -3.61 -6.21 -0.22
N SER A 162 -3.85 -7.15 0.70
CA SER A 162 -5.21 -7.52 1.14
C SER A 162 -5.99 -6.30 1.64
N ARG A 163 -5.37 -5.43 2.47
CA ARG A 163 -6.00 -4.19 2.95
C ARG A 163 -6.26 -3.17 1.84
N ILE A 164 -5.40 -3.11 0.82
CA ILE A 164 -5.64 -2.28 -0.37
C ILE A 164 -6.82 -2.84 -1.17
N PHE A 165 -6.90 -4.15 -1.37
CA PHE A 165 -8.02 -4.79 -2.08
C PHE A 165 -9.36 -4.56 -1.38
N GLU A 166 -9.41 -4.69 -0.06
CA GLU A 166 -10.60 -4.32 0.72
C GLU A 166 -11.01 -2.86 0.52
N GLN A 167 -10.04 -1.95 0.42
CA GLN A 167 -10.32 -0.53 0.18
C GLN A 167 -10.86 -0.29 -1.22
N ILE A 168 -10.34 -0.99 -2.23
CA ILE A 168 -10.82 -0.90 -3.61
C ILE A 168 -12.24 -1.44 -3.70
N ASP A 169 -12.52 -2.60 -3.09
CA ASP A 169 -13.83 -3.22 -3.13
C ASP A 169 -14.93 -2.32 -2.55
N LYS A 170 -14.64 -1.66 -1.41
CA LYS A 170 -15.51 -0.65 -0.79
C LYS A 170 -15.79 0.59 -1.65
N LEU A 171 -15.00 0.82 -2.70
CA LEU A 171 -15.16 1.95 -3.62
C LEU A 171 -15.88 1.53 -4.91
N SER A 172 -15.73 0.28 -5.32
CA SER A 172 -16.34 -0.27 -6.54
C SER A 172 -17.81 -0.72 -6.35
N HIS A 173 -18.22 -1.03 -5.12
CA HIS A 173 -19.54 -1.59 -4.77
C HIS A 173 -20.16 -0.94 -3.53
#